data_AF-A0A916MZL2-F1
#
_entry.id   AF-A0A916MZL2-F1
#
_cell.length_a   1.000
_cell.length_b   1.000
_cell.length_c   1.000
_cell.angle_alpha   90.00
_cell.angle_beta   90.00
_cell.angle_gamma   90.00
#
_symmetry.space_group_name_H-M   'P 1'
#
loop_
_entity.id
_entity.type
_entity.pdbx_description
1 polymer ?
#
loop_
_entity_poly.entity_id
_entity_poly.type
_entity_poly.pdbx_seq_one_letter_code
_entity_poly.pdbx_strand_id
1 'polypeptide(L)'
;MRISAGKLDTLLHQTEGMLTAKLAAAQRAEELRDIRRELALWEKEWKKTLPSLRRMRRRLKTETGVEPPSEKYDAPTGRLLDFLDWNYSSVKAVGYRLSRLAQGAEQDLLHLGDMVGTLLEDVREALMLPFSSLLTLLPKLVRDLARDRGKEVELVMEGEAIEIDRRVLEELKDPLVHLVRNCVDHGIERPGERERQGKPRRGRVSVTVTLTESNRVEVVIADDGAGIDVIRLQEAAVKLGLVSLEGAEQADGQDPLS
;
A
#
# COMPACT_ATOMS: atom_id res chain seq x y z
N MET A 1 -3.20 -6.25 -22.99
CA MET A 1 -4.39 -7.03 -22.63
C MET A 1 -5.38 -6.08 -21.95
N ARG A 2 -6.58 -5.84 -22.50
CA ARG A 2 -7.55 -4.89 -21.89
C ARG A 2 -8.29 -5.59 -20.74
N ILE A 3 -7.90 -5.30 -19.49
CA ILE A 3 -8.66 -5.72 -18.32
C ILE A 3 -9.88 -4.81 -18.19
N SER A 4 -11.09 -5.39 -18.11
CA SER A 4 -12.33 -4.61 -17.95
C SER A 4 -12.39 -3.98 -16.57
N ALA A 5 -12.96 -2.78 -16.46
CA ALA A 5 -13.11 -2.07 -15.19
C ALA A 5 -13.80 -2.94 -14.11
N GLY A 6 -14.81 -3.73 -14.48
CA GLY A 6 -15.46 -4.67 -13.54
C GLY A 6 -14.56 -5.81 -13.04
N LYS A 7 -13.59 -6.29 -13.84
CA LYS A 7 -12.61 -7.29 -13.36
C LYS A 7 -11.64 -6.68 -12.36
N LEU A 8 -11.31 -5.41 -12.55
CA LEU A 8 -10.40 -4.69 -11.68
C LEU A 8 -11.03 -4.40 -10.31
N ASP A 9 -12.27 -3.93 -10.27
CA ASP A 9 -13.02 -3.76 -9.02
C ASP A 9 -13.19 -5.09 -8.27
N THR A 10 -13.40 -6.18 -9.02
CA THR A 10 -13.47 -7.53 -8.43
C THR A 10 -12.13 -7.93 -7.80
N LEU A 11 -11.00 -7.67 -8.47
CA LEU A 11 -9.67 -7.95 -7.92
C LEU A 11 -9.39 -7.13 -6.67
N LEU A 12 -9.66 -5.82 -6.69
CA LEU A 12 -9.50 -4.96 -5.51
C LEU A 12 -10.34 -5.46 -4.33
N HIS A 13 -11.60 -5.80 -4.57
CA HIS A 13 -12.48 -6.33 -3.53
C HIS A 13 -12.02 -7.69 -2.99
N GLN A 14 -11.50 -8.57 -3.86
CA GLN A 14 -10.89 -9.84 -3.44
C GLN A 14 -9.67 -9.60 -2.55
N THR A 15 -8.83 -8.64 -2.90
CA THR A 15 -7.65 -8.27 -2.11
C THR A 15 -8.03 -7.71 -0.73
N GLU A 16 -9.05 -6.87 -0.63
CA GLU A 16 -9.61 -6.41 0.65
C GLU A 16 -10.12 -7.57 1.51
N GLY A 17 -10.84 -8.51 0.89
CA GLY A 17 -11.29 -9.73 1.56
C GLY A 17 -10.13 -10.58 2.09
N MET A 18 -9.04 -10.68 1.32
CA MET A 18 -7.83 -11.40 1.73
C MET A 18 -7.08 -10.72 2.87
N LEU A 19 -7.02 -9.38 2.89
CA LEU A 19 -6.47 -8.63 4.03
C LEU A 19 -7.25 -8.91 5.31
N THR A 20 -8.59 -8.94 5.21
CA THR A 20 -9.47 -9.28 6.33
C THR A 20 -9.23 -10.72 6.81
N ALA A 21 -9.09 -11.67 5.88
CA ALA A 21 -8.78 -13.06 6.22
C ALA A 21 -7.40 -13.20 6.89
N LYS A 22 -6.39 -12.48 6.41
CA LYS A 22 -5.05 -12.41 7.02
C LYS A 22 -5.09 -11.86 8.45
N LEU A 23 -5.83 -10.78 8.68
CA LEU A 23 -6.03 -10.21 10.01
C LEU A 23 -6.70 -11.22 10.96
N ALA A 24 -7.74 -11.90 10.50
CA ALA A 24 -8.42 -12.93 11.29
C ALA A 24 -7.53 -14.16 11.56
N ALA A 25 -6.63 -14.52 10.65
CA ALA A 25 -5.62 -15.56 10.88
C ALA A 25 -4.58 -15.12 11.92
N ALA A 26 -4.14 -13.85 11.85
CA ALA A 26 -3.19 -13.29 12.80
C ALA A 26 -3.74 -13.29 14.23
N GLN A 27 -5.00 -12.86 14.39
CA GLN A 27 -5.66 -12.89 15.69
C GLN A 27 -5.74 -14.30 16.26
N ARG A 28 -6.15 -15.29 15.45
CA ARG A 28 -6.21 -16.70 15.87
C ARG A 28 -4.84 -17.27 16.26
N ALA A 29 -3.78 -16.90 15.54
CA ALA A 29 -2.43 -17.31 15.89
C ALA A 29 -2.00 -16.74 17.25
N GLU A 30 -2.35 -15.48 17.56
CA GLU A 30 -2.08 -14.89 18.87
C GLU A 30 -2.90 -15.55 19.98
N GLU A 31 -4.19 -15.79 19.77
CA GLU A 31 -5.04 -16.50 20.74
C GLU A 31 -4.46 -17.89 21.08
N LEU A 32 -4.04 -18.67 20.08
CA LEU A 32 -3.39 -19.96 20.29
C LEU A 32 -2.05 -19.83 21.04
N ARG A 33 -1.29 -18.77 20.77
CA ARG A 33 -0.03 -18.48 21.46
C ARG A 33 -0.27 -18.16 22.93
N ASP A 34 -1.31 -17.41 23.26
CA ASP A 34 -1.68 -17.07 24.63
C ASP A 34 -2.16 -18.29 25.41
N ILE A 35 -3.06 -19.10 24.85
CA ILE A 35 -3.49 -20.36 25.48
C ILE A 35 -2.28 -21.27 25.73
N ARG A 36 -1.32 -21.31 24.80
CA ARG A 36 -0.08 -22.08 24.96
C ARG A 36 0.77 -21.54 26.12
N ARG A 37 0.87 -20.22 26.29
CA ARG A 37 1.59 -19.60 27.42
C ARG A 37 0.93 -19.95 28.75
N GLU A 38 -0.39 -19.84 28.85
CA GLU A 38 -1.15 -20.19 30.07
C GLU A 38 -0.98 -21.66 30.43
N LEU A 39 -1.09 -22.55 29.44
CA LEU A 39 -0.91 -23.98 29.66
C LEU A 39 0.52 -24.33 30.08
N ALA A 40 1.52 -23.65 29.52
CA ALA A 40 2.93 -23.83 29.92
C ALA A 40 3.18 -23.37 31.36
N LEU A 41 2.53 -22.28 31.81
CA LEU A 41 2.59 -21.85 33.21
C LEU A 41 1.95 -22.89 34.13
N TRP A 42 0.79 -23.42 33.75
CA TRP A 42 0.13 -24.47 34.53
C TRP A 42 0.96 -25.76 34.60
N GLU A 43 1.53 -26.21 33.48
CA GLU A 43 2.43 -27.36 33.44
C GLU A 43 3.65 -27.15 34.35
N LYS A 44 4.19 -25.93 34.39
CA LYS A 44 5.30 -25.56 35.28
C LYS A 44 4.91 -25.67 36.75
N GLU A 45 3.74 -25.18 37.15
CA GLU A 45 3.26 -25.31 38.54
C GLU A 45 2.98 -26.77 38.90
N TRP A 46 2.38 -27.55 37.99
CA TRP A 46 2.15 -28.98 38.21
C TRP A 46 3.45 -29.77 38.37
N LYS A 47 4.49 -29.45 37.59
CA LYS A 47 5.80 -30.08 37.72
C LYS A 47 6.40 -29.90 39.12
N LYS A 48 6.06 -28.83 39.84
CA LYS A 48 6.50 -28.62 41.24
C LYS A 48 5.79 -29.54 42.22
N THR A 49 4.57 -29.99 41.92
CA THR A 49 3.78 -30.87 42.82
C THR A 49 4.08 -32.36 42.58
N LEU A 50 4.58 -32.74 41.41
CA LEU A 50 4.95 -34.12 41.06
C LEU A 50 5.88 -34.80 42.09
N PRO A 51 6.94 -34.16 42.63
CA PRO A 51 7.77 -34.79 43.67
C PRO A 51 6.98 -35.10 44.95
N SER A 52 6.05 -34.23 45.36
CA SER A 52 5.19 -34.46 46.52
C SER A 52 4.24 -35.64 46.28
N LEU A 53 3.65 -35.74 45.09
CA LEU A 53 2.80 -36.87 44.70
C LEU A 53 3.59 -38.18 44.69
N ARG A 54 4.81 -38.18 44.14
CA ARG A 54 5.71 -39.34 44.14
C ARG A 54 6.10 -39.76 45.56
N ARG A 55 6.39 -38.79 46.44
CA ARG A 55 6.66 -39.06 47.87
C ARG A 55 5.46 -39.68 48.56
N MET A 56 4.25 -39.16 48.30
CA MET A 56 3.00 -39.71 48.84
C MET A 56 2.81 -41.18 48.41
N ARG A 57 2.95 -41.47 47.12
CA ARG A 57 2.85 -42.83 46.56
C ARG A 57 3.86 -43.78 47.19
N ARG A 58 5.11 -43.32 47.36
CA ARG A 58 6.18 -44.13 47.99
C ARG A 58 5.86 -44.45 49.45
N ARG A 59 5.36 -43.48 50.23
CA ARG A 59 4.95 -43.71 51.63
C ARG A 59 3.83 -44.73 51.72
N LEU A 60 2.78 -44.56 50.90
CA LEU A 60 1.65 -45.50 50.84
C LEU A 60 2.11 -46.92 50.47
N LYS A 61 3.07 -47.04 49.54
CA LYS A 61 3.69 -48.32 49.18
C LYS A 61 4.45 -48.94 50.35
N THR A 62 5.23 -48.15 51.09
CA THR A 62 5.96 -48.62 52.28
C THR A 62 5.01 -49.05 53.40
N GLU A 63 3.89 -48.36 53.61
CA GLU A 63 2.91 -48.66 54.66
C GLU A 63 2.07 -49.91 54.36
N THR A 64 1.73 -50.17 53.09
CA THR A 64 0.82 -51.27 52.69
C THR A 64 1.53 -52.48 52.06
N GLY A 65 2.79 -52.33 51.66
CA GLY A 65 3.60 -53.34 50.99
C GLY A 65 3.24 -53.61 49.53
N VAL A 66 2.32 -52.84 48.93
CA VAL A 66 1.86 -52.97 47.54
C VAL A 66 2.00 -51.62 46.84
N GLU A 67 1.99 -51.54 45.52
CA GLU A 67 2.04 -50.25 44.78
C GLU A 67 0.61 -49.71 44.58
N PRO A 68 0.32 -48.41 44.80
CA PRO A 68 -0.97 -47.82 44.43
C PRO A 68 -1.11 -47.74 42.91
N PRO A 69 -2.28 -48.05 42.33
CA PRO A 69 -3.52 -48.50 43.00
C PRO A 69 -3.54 -50.02 43.30
N SER A 70 -4.16 -50.42 44.43
CA SER A 70 -4.38 -51.81 44.85
C SER A 70 -5.60 -51.92 45.79
N GLU A 71 -6.15 -53.12 45.96
CA GLU A 71 -7.28 -53.39 46.88
C GLU A 71 -6.98 -53.04 48.35
N LYS A 72 -5.70 -52.89 48.73
CA LYS A 72 -5.28 -52.52 50.09
C LYS A 72 -5.41 -51.03 50.42
N TYR A 73 -5.68 -50.18 49.43
CA TYR A 73 -5.95 -48.76 49.67
C TYR A 73 -7.45 -48.54 49.80
N ASP A 74 -7.86 -47.57 50.61
CA ASP A 74 -9.24 -47.13 50.60
C ASP A 74 -9.59 -46.63 49.19
N ALA A 75 -10.78 -47.01 48.72
CA ALA A 75 -11.23 -46.72 47.36
C ALA A 75 -11.10 -45.22 46.96
N PRO A 76 -11.27 -44.24 47.86
CA PRO A 76 -11.02 -42.82 47.55
C PRO A 76 -9.56 -42.49 47.21
N THR A 77 -8.58 -42.99 47.96
CA THR A 77 -7.16 -42.64 47.79
C THR A 77 -6.58 -43.19 46.50
N GLY A 78 -6.87 -44.45 46.18
CA GLY A 78 -6.43 -45.06 44.91
C GLY A 78 -6.95 -44.29 43.70
N ARG A 79 -8.25 -43.99 43.68
CA ARG A 79 -8.89 -43.21 42.60
C ARG A 79 -8.31 -41.81 42.44
N LEU A 80 -7.98 -41.13 43.54
CA LEU A 80 -7.38 -39.80 43.47
C LEU A 80 -5.99 -39.84 42.85
N LEU A 81 -5.15 -40.81 43.21
CA LEU A 81 -3.81 -40.96 42.63
C LEU A 81 -3.87 -41.24 41.13
N ASP A 82 -4.74 -42.15 40.71
CA ASP A 82 -4.95 -42.46 39.29
C ASP A 82 -5.48 -41.24 38.52
N PHE A 83 -6.41 -40.50 39.10
CA PHE A 83 -6.92 -39.25 38.52
C PHE A 83 -5.80 -38.22 38.32
N LEU A 84 -4.91 -38.03 39.30
CA LEU A 84 -3.81 -37.06 39.20
C LEU A 84 -2.79 -37.46 38.12
N ASP A 85 -2.43 -38.75 38.03
CA ASP A 85 -1.52 -39.26 37.00
C ASP A 85 -2.14 -39.16 35.58
N TRP A 86 -3.42 -39.54 35.46
CA TRP A 86 -4.18 -39.42 34.22
C TRP A 86 -4.35 -37.95 33.81
N ASN A 87 -4.69 -37.07 34.75
CA ASN A 87 -4.87 -35.65 34.51
C ASN A 87 -3.57 -35.03 33.97
N TYR A 88 -2.43 -35.27 34.64
CA TYR A 88 -1.13 -34.79 34.17
C TYR A 88 -0.82 -35.23 32.73
N SER A 89 -1.02 -36.52 32.46
CA SER A 89 -0.75 -37.10 31.14
C SER A 89 -1.66 -36.52 30.07
N SER A 90 -2.94 -36.31 30.40
CA SER A 90 -3.95 -35.75 29.50
C SER A 90 -3.67 -34.29 29.16
N VAL A 91 -3.34 -33.49 30.19
CA VAL A 91 -2.95 -32.08 30.06
C VAL A 91 -1.72 -31.92 29.19
N LYS A 92 -0.70 -32.75 29.44
CA LYS A 92 0.51 -32.78 28.65
C LYS A 92 0.22 -33.12 27.18
N ALA A 93 -0.64 -34.09 26.93
CA ALA A 93 -1.07 -34.46 25.57
C ALA A 93 -1.82 -33.31 24.86
N VAL A 94 -2.71 -32.61 25.57
CA VAL A 94 -3.39 -31.40 25.06
C VAL A 94 -2.37 -30.31 24.75
N GLY A 95 -1.38 -30.09 25.61
CA GLY A 95 -0.34 -29.08 25.40
C GLY A 95 0.54 -29.35 24.19
N TYR A 96 0.88 -30.61 23.92
CA TYR A 96 1.58 -30.97 22.70
C TYR A 96 0.73 -30.70 21.44
N ARG A 97 -0.56 -31.05 21.47
CA ARG A 97 -1.47 -30.78 20.33
C ARG A 97 -1.64 -29.29 20.11
N LEU A 98 -1.83 -28.51 21.17
CA LEU A 98 -1.94 -27.06 21.12
C LEU A 98 -0.66 -26.42 20.57
N SER A 99 0.50 -26.86 21.02
CA SER A 99 1.78 -26.34 20.52
C SER A 99 1.96 -26.58 19.03
N ARG A 100 1.55 -27.75 18.52
CA ARG A 100 1.55 -28.06 17.08
C ARG A 100 0.55 -27.19 16.31
N LEU A 101 -0.66 -26.99 16.83
CA LEU A 101 -1.66 -26.13 16.21
C LEU A 101 -1.21 -24.67 16.15
N ALA A 102 -0.66 -24.15 17.25
CA ALA A 102 -0.11 -22.80 17.32
C ALA A 102 1.02 -22.60 16.30
N GLN A 103 1.96 -23.55 16.22
CA GLN A 103 3.06 -23.49 15.25
C GLN A 103 2.55 -23.57 13.80
N GLY A 104 1.56 -24.43 13.52
CA GLY A 104 0.92 -24.50 12.20
C GLY A 104 0.23 -23.18 11.83
N ALA A 105 -0.53 -22.59 12.75
CA ALA A 105 -1.19 -21.30 12.52
C ALA A 105 -0.19 -20.15 12.27
N GLU A 106 0.95 -20.14 12.97
CA GLU A 106 2.03 -19.18 12.72
C GLU A 106 2.65 -19.35 11.32
N GLN A 107 2.86 -20.59 10.89
CA GLN A 107 3.37 -20.89 9.54
C GLN A 107 2.37 -20.50 8.45
N ASP A 108 1.09 -20.83 8.64
CA ASP A 108 0.01 -20.46 7.73
C ASP A 108 -0.10 -18.94 7.60
N LEU A 109 0.06 -18.20 8.72
CA LEU A 109 0.02 -16.74 8.71
C LEU A 109 1.16 -16.13 7.90
N LEU A 110 2.37 -16.66 8.01
CA LEU A 110 3.51 -16.21 7.21
C LEU A 110 3.25 -16.48 5.72
N HIS A 111 2.81 -17.69 5.38
CA HIS A 111 2.53 -18.06 4.00
C HIS A 111 1.39 -17.24 3.37
N LEU A 112 0.30 -17.03 4.10
CA LEU A 112 -0.78 -16.12 3.71
C LEU A 112 -0.27 -14.68 3.58
N GLY A 113 0.64 -14.27 4.46
CA GLY A 113 1.27 -12.97 4.42
C GLY A 113 1.99 -12.70 3.10
N ASP A 114 2.80 -13.67 2.67
CA ASP A 114 3.56 -13.61 1.41
C ASP A 114 2.63 -13.64 0.20
N MET A 115 1.69 -14.60 0.15
CA MET A 115 0.73 -14.72 -0.96
C MET A 115 -0.10 -13.44 -1.17
N VAL A 116 -0.58 -12.83 -0.08
CA VAL A 116 -1.33 -11.57 -0.16
C VAL A 116 -0.43 -10.42 -0.60
N GLY A 117 0.83 -10.40 -0.16
CA GLY A 117 1.82 -9.42 -0.60
C GLY A 117 2.07 -9.50 -2.11
N THR A 118 2.39 -10.69 -2.63
CA THR A 118 2.60 -10.91 -4.06
C THR A 118 1.35 -10.56 -4.88
N LEU A 119 0.16 -10.96 -4.44
CA LEU A 119 -1.06 -10.62 -5.15
C LEU A 119 -1.31 -9.10 -5.18
N LEU A 120 -1.03 -8.40 -4.08
CA LEU A 120 -1.12 -6.94 -4.03
C LEU A 120 -0.18 -6.28 -5.05
N GLU A 121 1.04 -6.80 -5.20
CA GLU A 121 2.01 -6.34 -6.20
C GLU A 121 1.50 -6.63 -7.63
N ASP A 122 1.07 -7.86 -7.92
CA ASP A 122 0.53 -8.24 -9.23
C ASP A 122 -0.68 -7.38 -9.64
N VAL A 123 -1.58 -7.08 -8.69
CA VAL A 123 -2.74 -6.21 -8.94
C VAL A 123 -2.29 -4.78 -9.22
N ARG A 124 -1.29 -4.26 -8.49
CA ARG A 124 -0.73 -2.93 -8.75
C ARG A 124 -0.08 -2.86 -10.13
N GLU A 125 0.66 -3.87 -10.54
CA GLU A 125 1.25 -3.92 -11.89
C GLU A 125 0.18 -4.01 -12.98
N ALA A 126 -0.86 -4.82 -12.79
CA ALA A 126 -1.97 -4.95 -13.73
C ALA A 126 -2.79 -3.66 -13.93
N LEU A 127 -2.69 -2.73 -12.97
CA LEU A 127 -3.31 -1.41 -12.99
C LEU A 127 -2.52 -0.36 -13.76
N MET A 128 -1.25 -0.63 -14.05
CA MET A 128 -0.37 0.32 -14.70
C MET A 128 -0.66 0.42 -16.20
N LEU A 129 -0.61 1.64 -16.73
CA LEU A 129 -0.70 1.91 -18.16
C LEU A 129 0.43 2.86 -18.57
N PRO A 130 0.99 2.71 -19.78
CA PRO A 130 1.98 3.64 -20.27
C PRO A 130 1.34 5.01 -20.50
N PHE A 131 2.05 6.07 -20.14
CA PHE A 131 1.58 7.46 -20.27
C PHE A 131 1.20 7.82 -21.72
N SER A 132 1.86 7.18 -22.70
CA SER A 132 1.54 7.24 -24.13
C SER A 132 0.05 7.05 -24.43
N SER A 133 -0.65 6.21 -23.66
CA SER A 133 -2.08 5.96 -23.85
C SER A 133 -2.94 7.23 -23.73
N LEU A 134 -2.53 8.19 -22.89
CA LEU A 134 -3.14 9.51 -22.76
C LEU A 134 -2.62 10.50 -23.81
N LEU A 135 -1.33 10.43 -24.13
CA LEU A 135 -0.66 11.32 -25.10
C LEU A 135 -1.17 11.15 -26.53
N THR A 136 -1.72 9.99 -26.90
CA THR A 136 -2.20 9.72 -28.28
C THR A 136 -3.16 10.77 -28.85
N LEU A 137 -3.92 11.48 -28.00
CA LEU A 137 -4.88 12.50 -28.40
C LEU A 137 -4.24 13.88 -28.64
N LEU A 138 -3.12 14.18 -27.97
CA LEU A 138 -2.52 15.52 -27.94
C LEU A 138 -1.99 15.99 -29.31
N PRO A 139 -1.32 15.16 -30.15
CA PRO A 139 -0.83 15.62 -31.45
C PRO A 139 -1.94 16.09 -32.39
N LYS A 140 -3.13 15.49 -32.29
CA LYS A 140 -4.28 15.93 -33.08
C LYS A 140 -4.83 17.24 -32.51
N LEU A 141 -5.05 17.29 -31.20
CA LEU A 141 -5.54 18.49 -30.51
C LEU A 141 -4.65 19.72 -30.77
N VAL A 142 -3.33 19.59 -30.64
CA VAL A 142 -2.39 20.69 -30.87
C VAL A 142 -2.43 21.17 -32.31
N ARG A 143 -2.50 20.26 -33.30
CA ARG A 143 -2.62 20.62 -34.72
C ARG A 143 -3.91 21.36 -35.02
N ASP A 144 -5.03 20.88 -34.49
CA ASP A 144 -6.35 21.50 -34.69
C ASP A 144 -6.39 22.91 -34.05
N LEU A 145 -5.93 23.04 -32.79
CA LEU A 145 -5.84 24.34 -32.10
C LEU A 145 -4.90 25.31 -32.81
N ALA A 146 -3.71 24.86 -33.22
CA ALA A 146 -2.74 25.70 -33.91
C ALA A 146 -3.32 26.25 -35.23
N ARG A 147 -4.01 25.40 -36.00
CA ARG A 147 -4.69 25.80 -37.23
C ARG A 147 -5.78 26.84 -36.97
N ASP A 148 -6.65 26.59 -35.98
CA ASP A 148 -7.76 27.48 -35.64
C ASP A 148 -7.29 28.85 -35.13
N ARG A 149 -6.12 28.90 -34.48
CA ARG A 149 -5.50 30.15 -33.98
C ARG A 149 -4.56 30.83 -34.98
N GLY A 150 -4.31 30.22 -36.14
CA GLY A 150 -3.36 30.72 -37.13
C GLY A 150 -1.90 30.72 -36.63
N LYS A 151 -1.54 29.71 -35.84
CA LYS A 151 -0.21 29.53 -35.23
C LYS A 151 0.49 28.31 -35.85
N GLU A 152 1.82 28.30 -35.81
CA GLU A 152 2.62 27.14 -36.22
C GLU A 152 3.26 26.56 -34.95
N VAL A 153 2.90 25.33 -34.58
CA VAL A 153 3.33 24.68 -33.32
C VAL A 153 3.85 23.27 -33.58
N GLU A 154 4.95 22.92 -32.93
CA GLU A 154 5.46 21.56 -32.80
C GLU A 154 5.23 21.03 -31.39
N LEU A 155 4.67 19.82 -31.31
CA LEU A 155 4.55 19.09 -30.05
C LEU A 155 5.70 18.07 -29.96
N VAL A 156 6.49 18.16 -28.89
CA VAL A 156 7.52 17.17 -28.54
C VAL A 156 7.09 16.42 -27.29
N MET A 157 7.24 15.10 -27.29
CA MET A 157 6.84 14.25 -26.17
C MET A 157 8.00 13.34 -25.79
N GLU A 158 8.29 13.27 -24.49
CA GLU A 158 9.38 12.49 -23.93
C GLU A 158 8.88 11.70 -22.72
N GLY A 159 9.40 10.48 -22.53
CA GLY A 159 8.98 9.63 -21.40
C GLY A 159 7.62 8.93 -21.57
N GLU A 160 7.13 8.81 -22.81
CA GLU A 160 5.79 8.23 -23.08
C GLU A 160 5.62 6.76 -22.63
N ALA A 161 6.73 6.03 -22.47
CA ALA A 161 6.75 4.65 -22.03
C ALA A 161 6.63 4.48 -20.51
N ILE A 162 6.74 5.57 -19.73
CA ILE A 162 6.62 5.50 -18.27
C ILE A 162 5.22 5.04 -17.90
N GLU A 163 5.17 4.03 -17.04
CA GLU A 163 3.93 3.44 -16.59
C GLU A 163 3.39 4.19 -15.36
N ILE A 164 2.08 4.44 -15.34
CA ILE A 164 1.39 5.12 -14.26
C ILE A 164 0.06 4.42 -13.95
N ASP A 165 -0.40 4.53 -12.72
CA ASP A 165 -1.70 3.99 -12.30
C ASP A 165 -2.81 4.54 -13.21
N ARG A 166 -3.64 3.63 -13.74
CA ARG A 166 -4.72 3.97 -14.66
C ARG A 166 -5.69 5.02 -14.11
N ARG A 167 -6.01 5.01 -12.82
CA ARG A 167 -6.95 5.98 -12.24
C ARG A 167 -6.33 7.37 -12.23
N VAL A 168 -5.05 7.46 -11.85
CA VAL A 168 -4.28 8.70 -11.90
C VAL A 168 -4.20 9.20 -13.35
N LEU A 169 -3.97 8.32 -14.32
CA LEU A 169 -3.95 8.69 -15.73
C LEU A 169 -5.28 9.30 -16.21
N GLU A 170 -6.41 8.69 -15.84
CA GLU A 170 -7.75 9.20 -16.21
C GLU A 170 -8.06 10.54 -15.54
N GLU A 171 -7.64 10.75 -14.29
CA GLU A 171 -7.78 12.03 -13.58
C GLU A 171 -6.88 13.14 -14.16
N LEU A 172 -5.70 12.79 -14.69
CA LEU A 172 -4.77 13.74 -15.31
C LEU A 172 -5.20 14.19 -16.72
N LYS A 173 -6.15 13.49 -17.35
CA LYS A 173 -6.53 13.74 -18.74
C LYS A 173 -6.99 15.17 -19.00
N ASP A 174 -7.97 15.65 -18.24
CA ASP A 174 -8.54 16.97 -18.45
C ASP A 174 -7.54 18.10 -18.08
N PRO A 175 -6.79 18.01 -16.96
CA PRO A 175 -5.72 18.96 -16.65
C PRO A 175 -4.64 19.07 -17.75
N LEU A 176 -4.15 17.94 -18.29
CA LEU A 176 -3.12 18.00 -19.34
C LEU A 176 -3.63 18.61 -20.63
N VAL A 177 -4.85 18.25 -21.04
CA VAL A 177 -5.52 18.87 -22.19
C VAL A 177 -5.65 20.37 -22.00
N HIS A 178 -6.00 20.81 -20.78
CA HIS A 178 -6.13 22.22 -20.45
C HIS A 178 -4.79 22.95 -20.52
N LEU A 179 -3.73 22.39 -19.93
CA LEU A 179 -2.39 22.98 -19.93
C LEU A 179 -1.83 23.11 -21.36
N VAL A 180 -1.94 22.05 -22.17
CA VAL A 180 -1.51 22.09 -23.57
C VAL A 180 -2.32 23.10 -24.38
N ARG A 181 -3.63 23.21 -24.13
CA ARG A 181 -4.45 24.25 -24.75
C ARG A 181 -3.97 25.65 -24.37
N ASN A 182 -3.64 25.89 -23.10
CA ASN A 182 -3.14 27.19 -22.64
C ASN A 182 -1.83 27.57 -23.33
N CYS A 183 -0.90 26.61 -23.50
CA CYS A 183 0.33 26.83 -24.26
C CYS A 183 0.03 27.25 -25.70
N VAL A 184 -0.92 26.61 -26.38
CA VAL A 184 -1.25 26.94 -27.78
C VAL A 184 -2.07 28.23 -27.89
N ASP A 185 -3.06 28.45 -27.03
CA ASP A 185 -3.96 29.61 -27.10
C ASP A 185 -3.28 30.90 -26.63
N HIS A 186 -2.52 30.83 -25.54
CA HIS A 186 -1.95 32.01 -24.86
C HIS A 186 -0.43 32.04 -24.84
N GLY A 187 0.26 30.90 -24.78
CA GLY A 187 1.73 30.84 -24.74
C GLY A 187 2.36 31.23 -26.07
N ILE A 188 2.13 30.42 -27.12
CA ILE A 188 2.79 30.57 -28.41
C ILE A 188 2.25 31.78 -29.18
N GLU A 189 3.11 32.68 -29.65
CA GLU A 189 2.73 33.84 -30.47
C GLU A 189 2.53 33.46 -31.95
N ARG A 190 1.98 34.37 -32.77
CA ARG A 190 1.84 34.11 -34.21
C ARG A 190 3.21 34.05 -34.90
N PRO A 191 3.36 33.31 -36.03
CA PRO A 191 4.63 33.14 -36.71
C PRO A 191 5.38 34.46 -36.99
N GLY A 192 4.67 35.47 -37.49
CA GLY A 192 5.28 36.78 -37.78
C GLY A 192 5.60 37.60 -36.53
N GLU A 193 4.93 37.38 -35.40
CA GLU A 193 5.29 38.01 -34.11
C GLU A 193 6.56 37.38 -33.54
N ARG A 194 6.69 36.05 -33.64
CA ARG A 194 7.88 35.31 -33.20
C ARG A 194 9.13 35.71 -33.98
N GLU A 195 9.02 35.77 -35.31
CA GLU A 195 10.13 36.20 -36.17
C GLU A 195 10.60 37.64 -35.84
N ARG A 196 9.67 38.55 -35.51
CA ARG A 196 10.01 39.92 -35.06
C ARG A 196 10.73 39.96 -33.72
N GLN A 197 10.51 38.97 -32.86
CA GLN A 197 11.19 38.82 -31.57
C GLN A 197 12.47 37.97 -31.67
N GLY A 198 12.88 37.55 -32.87
CA GLY A 198 14.06 36.70 -33.08
C GLY A 198 13.86 35.23 -32.67
N LYS A 199 12.63 34.80 -32.40
CA LYS A 199 12.29 33.42 -32.07
C LYS A 199 12.05 32.59 -33.34
N PRO A 200 12.20 31.25 -33.29
CA PRO A 200 11.80 30.37 -34.39
C PRO A 200 10.34 30.56 -34.77
N ARG A 201 10.07 30.55 -36.08
CA ARG A 201 8.73 30.72 -36.66
C ARG A 201 7.72 29.72 -36.09
N ARG A 202 8.13 28.46 -35.96
CA ARG A 202 7.34 27.38 -35.35
C ARG A 202 7.63 27.35 -33.85
N GLY A 203 6.61 27.57 -33.04
CA GLY A 203 6.71 27.46 -31.58
C GLY A 203 6.79 25.99 -31.14
N ARG A 204 7.40 25.75 -29.98
CA ARG A 204 7.56 24.41 -29.41
C ARG A 204 6.76 24.29 -28.12
N VAL A 205 5.95 23.24 -28.03
CA VAL A 205 5.33 22.77 -26.79
C VAL A 205 5.91 21.39 -26.49
N SER A 206 6.42 21.18 -25.28
CA SER A 206 6.97 19.90 -24.84
C SER A 206 6.20 19.33 -23.66
N VAL A 207 5.95 18.02 -23.71
CA VAL A 207 5.43 17.24 -22.57
C VAL A 207 6.48 16.20 -22.21
N THR A 208 7.13 16.38 -21.07
CA THR A 208 8.18 15.50 -20.58
C THR A 208 7.70 14.78 -19.33
N VAL A 209 7.78 13.45 -19.35
CA VAL A 209 7.47 12.61 -18.18
C VAL A 209 8.76 11.97 -17.69
N THR A 210 9.02 12.07 -16.39
CA THR A 210 10.21 11.50 -15.76
C THR A 210 9.85 10.77 -14.46
N LEU A 211 10.68 9.81 -14.09
CA LEU A 211 10.62 9.16 -12.78
C LEU A 211 11.70 9.79 -11.90
N THR A 212 11.32 10.33 -10.76
CA THR A 212 12.27 10.93 -9.81
C THR A 212 12.89 9.86 -8.90
N GLU A 213 14.00 10.18 -8.24
CA GLU A 213 14.66 9.30 -7.28
C GLU A 213 13.75 8.88 -6.10
N SER A 214 12.72 9.67 -5.82
CA SER A 214 11.70 9.38 -4.80
C SER A 214 10.55 8.50 -5.28
N ASN A 215 10.69 7.84 -6.44
CA ASN A 215 9.65 7.04 -7.10
C ASN A 215 8.36 7.83 -7.37
N ARG A 216 8.49 9.15 -7.61
CA ARG A 216 7.39 10.03 -8.00
C ARG A 216 7.47 10.26 -9.50
N VAL A 217 6.33 10.23 -10.17
CA VAL A 217 6.22 10.65 -11.57
C VAL A 217 6.14 12.17 -11.61
N GLU A 218 7.03 12.79 -12.38
CA GLU A 218 7.01 14.21 -12.67
C GLU A 218 6.57 14.41 -14.12
N VAL A 219 5.58 15.28 -14.33
CA VAL A 219 5.07 15.64 -15.65
C VAL A 219 5.30 17.14 -15.85
N VAL A 220 6.18 17.47 -16.78
CA VAL A 220 6.53 18.84 -17.14
C VAL A 220 5.91 19.18 -18.47
N ILE A 221 5.11 20.25 -18.49
CA ILE A 221 4.63 20.88 -19.72
C ILE A 221 5.35 22.22 -19.85
N ALA A 222 6.01 22.44 -20.97
CA ALA A 222 6.71 23.68 -21.24
C ALA A 222 6.40 24.19 -22.66
N ASP A 223 6.44 25.50 -22.83
CA ASP A 223 6.38 26.16 -24.11
C ASP A 223 7.45 27.24 -24.24
N ASP A 224 7.84 27.58 -25.47
CA ASP A 224 8.81 28.64 -25.78
C ASP A 224 8.11 29.95 -26.20
N GLY A 225 6.93 30.19 -25.65
CA GLY A 225 6.06 31.32 -25.96
C GLY A 225 6.46 32.63 -25.30
N ALA A 226 5.47 33.52 -25.12
CA ALA A 226 5.66 34.85 -24.54
C ALA A 226 5.92 34.82 -23.02
N GLY A 227 5.74 33.66 -22.38
CA GLY A 227 5.71 33.54 -20.92
C GLY A 227 4.42 34.11 -20.32
N ILE A 228 4.34 34.11 -18.99
CA ILE A 228 3.20 34.66 -18.27
C ILE A 228 3.45 36.15 -18.03
N ASP A 229 2.49 36.98 -18.40
CA ASP A 229 2.48 38.40 -18.03
C ASP A 229 2.21 38.50 -16.52
N VAL A 230 3.30 38.65 -15.76
CA VAL A 230 3.30 38.68 -14.28
C VAL A 230 2.40 39.81 -13.75
N ILE A 231 2.35 40.94 -14.46
CA ILE A 231 1.55 42.11 -14.06
C ILE A 231 0.06 41.77 -14.18
N ARG A 232 -0.36 41.18 -15.31
CA ARG A 232 -1.77 40.74 -15.49
C ARG A 232 -2.17 39.60 -14.55
N LEU A 233 -1.24 38.70 -14.24
CA LEU A 233 -1.47 37.63 -13.28
C LEU A 233 -1.72 38.20 -11.87
N GLN A 234 -0.91 39.16 -11.43
CA GLN A 234 -1.09 39.86 -10.16
C GLN A 234 -2.43 40.61 -10.12
N GLU A 235 -2.78 41.36 -11.16
CA GLU A 235 -4.07 42.06 -11.23
C GLU A 235 -5.28 41.10 -11.18
N ALA A 236 -5.20 39.95 -11.83
CA ALA A 236 -6.24 38.92 -11.79
C ALA A 236 -6.33 38.24 -10.43
N ALA A 237 -5.20 37.95 -9.79
CA ALA A 237 -5.13 37.33 -8.46
C ALA A 237 -5.68 38.24 -7.35
N VAL A 238 -5.42 39.55 -7.46
CA VAL A 238 -6.02 40.58 -6.58
C VAL A 238 -7.53 40.68 -6.80
N LYS A 239 -8.01 40.66 -8.07
CA LYS A 239 -9.45 40.67 -8.38
C LYS A 239 -10.20 39.42 -7.93
N LEU A 240 -9.54 38.28 -7.90
CA LEU A 240 -10.10 37.00 -7.44
C LEU A 240 -9.98 36.82 -5.91
N GLY A 241 -9.40 37.78 -5.19
CA GLY A 241 -9.25 37.74 -3.73
C GLY A 241 -8.27 36.68 -3.21
N LEU A 242 -7.39 36.16 -4.09
CA LEU A 242 -6.41 35.12 -3.76
C LEU A 242 -5.13 35.70 -3.14
N VAL A 243 -4.89 37.00 -3.28
CA VAL A 243 -3.74 37.72 -2.69
C VAL A 243 -4.23 39.07 -2.16
N SER A 244 -3.90 39.42 -0.91
CA SER A 244 -4.15 40.75 -0.35
C SER A 244 -3.19 41.78 -0.96
N LEU A 245 -3.64 43.03 -1.10
CA LEU A 245 -2.89 44.15 -1.72
C LEU A 245 -1.45 44.32 -1.18
N GLU A 246 -1.15 43.90 0.05
CA GLU A 246 0.18 43.98 0.67
C GLU A 246 1.18 42.90 0.19
N GLY A 247 0.72 41.81 -0.44
CA GLY A 247 1.59 40.73 -0.95
C GLY A 247 2.10 40.95 -2.38
N ALA A 248 1.49 41.85 -3.14
CA ALA A 248 1.86 42.11 -4.53
C ALA A 248 3.14 42.97 -4.64
N GLU A 249 3.42 43.82 -3.65
CA GLU A 249 4.63 44.68 -3.63
C GLU A 249 5.90 43.93 -3.17
N GLN A 250 5.78 42.80 -2.48
CA GLN A 250 6.94 42.02 -2.01
C GLN A 250 7.53 41.06 -3.05
N ALA A 251 6.84 40.81 -4.16
CA ALA A 251 7.35 39.96 -5.25
C ALA A 251 8.35 40.69 -6.17
N ASP A 252 8.57 41.99 -5.97
CA ASP A 252 9.50 42.82 -6.76
C ASP A 252 10.98 42.65 -6.32
N GLY A 253 11.26 41.86 -5.28
CA GLY A 253 12.56 41.84 -4.62
C GLY A 253 13.25 40.49 -4.40
N GLN A 254 12.66 39.34 -4.77
CA GLN A 254 13.32 38.05 -4.60
C GLN A 254 13.17 37.15 -5.83
N ASP A 255 14.32 36.92 -6.47
CA ASP A 255 14.56 35.82 -7.39
C ASP A 255 14.20 34.48 -6.70
N PRO A 256 13.21 33.71 -7.20
CA PRO A 256 12.86 32.42 -6.62
C PRO A 256 13.80 31.27 -7.06
N LEU A 257 14.86 31.56 -7.81
CA LEU A 257 15.83 30.55 -8.26
C LEU A 257 17.23 30.90 -7.75
N SER A 258 17.46 30.61 -6.47
CA SER A 258 18.80 30.45 -5.87
C SER A 258 18.80 29.22 -4.96
#